data_AF-A0A969QK11-F1
#
_entry.id   AF-A0A969QK11-F1
#
_cell.length_a   1.000
_cell.length_b   1.000
_cell.length_c   1.000
_cell.angle_alpha   90.00
_cell.angle_beta   90.00
_cell.angle_gamma   90.00
#
_symmetry.space_group_name_H-M   'P 1'
#
loop_
_entity.id
_entity.type
_entity.pdbx_description
1 polymer ?
#
loop_
_entity_poly.entity_id
_entity_poly.type
_entity_poly.pdbx_seq_one_letter_code
_entity_poly.pdbx_strand_id
1 'polypeptide(L)'
;MNIRDYLLLWNRFPRWSLAIVTIPLLLVNGDRSSLMPYDEGYYAIQARWIWETGDWLTPQFWGTPIYDRTIGIQWAIALAYHLFGSNEFSVRLPSTIACMASVLLTYEIGIILFNRQIAWLGAAILMLMGLWVSEAHTAQQNTALVAIELLGIWALLQIADTQSPSLSSSPRLLASLPRSIKINWVWGLLAGATVGWGFLLKGFMIFVPKLSLLLPYAIDRQRYRLFLTNPGIYLGLILGIVPTGLWLILSCDKYGGTMPVRELFGKLLFLSQTNTYNPGPFYYLWMMPLNIFPWALFSAIGTIVIWRKLLRLNYSTT
;
A
#
# COMPACT_ATOMS: atom_id res chain seq x y z
N MET A 1 24.15 17.51 25.47
CA MET A 1 22.70 17.46 25.16
C MET A 1 22.16 16.16 25.73
N ASN A 2 21.17 16.20 26.63
CA ASN A 2 20.70 15.02 27.36
C ASN A 2 19.84 14.13 26.44
N ILE A 3 19.82 12.81 26.64
CA ILE A 3 18.96 11.88 25.87
C ILE A 3 17.48 12.28 25.95
N ARG A 4 17.07 12.91 27.06
CA ARG A 4 15.72 13.47 27.25
C ARG A 4 15.39 14.60 26.27
N ASP A 5 16.37 15.42 25.88
CA ASP A 5 16.17 16.52 24.95
C ASP A 5 15.92 16.00 23.52
N TYR A 6 16.59 14.90 23.14
CA TYR A 6 16.35 14.20 21.88
C TYR A 6 14.96 13.55 21.84
N LEU A 7 14.53 12.92 22.93
CA LEU A 7 13.19 12.35 23.06
C LEU A 7 12.10 13.44 22.95
N LEU A 8 12.35 14.63 23.50
CA LEU A 8 11.44 15.78 23.38
C LEU A 8 11.37 16.34 21.94
N LEU A 9 12.50 16.39 21.23
CA LEU A 9 12.55 16.77 19.81
C LEU A 9 11.79 15.79 18.91
N TRP A 10 11.98 14.48 19.11
CA TRP A 10 11.20 13.44 18.41
C TRP A 10 9.71 13.50 18.71
N ASN A 11 9.36 13.81 19.96
CA ASN A 11 7.97 14.01 20.33
C ASN A 11 7.39 15.30 19.74
N ARG A 12 8.21 16.31 19.41
CA ARG A 12 7.78 17.58 18.77
C ARG A 12 7.58 17.44 17.25
N PHE A 13 8.43 16.68 16.56
CA PHE A 13 8.37 16.46 15.10
C PHE A 13 8.45 14.97 14.67
N PRO A 14 7.43 14.16 14.97
CA PRO A 14 7.44 12.72 14.79
C PRO A 14 7.45 12.27 13.32
N ARG A 15 6.90 13.09 12.41
CA ARG A 15 6.90 12.80 10.98
C ARG A 15 8.30 12.93 10.39
N TRP A 16 8.98 14.01 10.76
CA TRP A 16 10.34 14.30 10.32
C TRP A 16 11.33 13.32 10.94
N SER A 17 11.13 12.93 12.21
CA SER A 17 11.96 11.92 12.83
C SER A 17 11.84 10.57 12.14
N LEU A 18 10.62 10.14 11.81
CA LEU A 18 10.40 8.92 11.04
C LEU A 18 11.10 9.04 9.69
N ALA A 19 10.81 10.08 8.89
CA ALA A 19 11.44 10.26 7.59
C ALA A 19 12.98 10.26 7.64
N ILE A 20 13.58 10.96 8.60
CA ILE A 20 15.05 11.01 8.78
C ILE A 20 15.64 9.64 9.11
N VAL A 21 14.91 8.78 9.81
CA VAL A 21 15.38 7.42 10.13
C VAL A 21 15.08 6.45 8.98
N THR A 22 13.94 6.59 8.29
CA THR A 22 13.58 5.72 7.16
C THR A 22 14.51 5.92 5.97
N ILE A 23 14.83 7.16 5.63
CA ILE A 23 15.58 7.51 4.40
C ILE A 23 16.94 6.79 4.34
N PRO A 24 17.82 6.87 5.37
CA PRO A 24 19.08 6.14 5.35
C PRO A 24 18.87 4.62 5.36
N LEU A 25 17.92 4.12 6.16
CA LEU A 25 17.71 2.69 6.32
C LEU A 25 17.29 2.00 5.02
N LEU A 26 16.51 2.69 4.17
CA LEU A 26 16.03 2.14 2.91
C LEU A 26 16.92 2.46 1.70
N LEU A 27 17.78 3.48 1.78
CA LEU A 27 18.66 3.87 0.66
C LEU A 27 20.07 3.28 0.74
N VAL A 28 20.57 2.96 1.94
CA VAL A 28 22.00 2.61 2.17
C VAL A 28 22.45 1.31 1.45
N ASN A 29 21.54 0.44 1.01
CA ASN A 29 21.92 -0.79 0.27
C ASN A 29 21.40 -0.87 -1.17
N GLY A 30 20.82 0.20 -1.72
CA GLY A 30 20.20 0.18 -3.06
C GLY A 30 21.15 -0.24 -4.20
N ASP A 31 22.43 0.12 -4.11
CA ASP A 31 23.43 -0.12 -5.17
C ASP A 31 24.36 -1.31 -4.93
N ARG A 32 24.28 -1.96 -3.75
CA ARG A 32 25.31 -2.94 -3.33
C ARG A 32 24.96 -4.39 -3.67
N SER A 33 23.73 -4.68 -4.06
CA SER A 33 23.27 -6.01 -4.43
C SER A 33 22.79 -6.04 -5.87
N SER A 34 23.26 -7.04 -6.63
CA SER A 34 22.74 -7.34 -7.97
C SER A 34 21.23 -7.62 -7.91
N LEU A 35 20.54 -7.42 -9.03
CA LEU A 35 19.11 -7.69 -9.15
C LEU A 35 18.84 -9.17 -8.85
N MET A 36 17.87 -9.43 -7.99
CA MET A 36 17.46 -10.80 -7.68
C MET A 36 16.90 -11.47 -8.95
N PRO A 37 17.35 -12.69 -9.28
CA PRO A 37 16.78 -13.43 -10.39
C PRO A 37 15.28 -13.66 -10.18
N TYR A 38 14.53 -13.64 -11.28
CA TYR A 38 13.07 -13.80 -11.34
C TYR A 38 12.29 -12.48 -11.30
N ASP A 39 11.61 -12.13 -10.20
CA ASP A 39 10.63 -11.04 -10.20
C ASP A 39 11.26 -9.66 -10.43
N GLU A 40 12.34 -9.33 -9.71
CA GLU A 40 13.00 -8.03 -9.82
C GLU A 40 13.62 -7.83 -11.23
N GLY A 41 14.31 -8.85 -11.74
CA GLY A 41 14.86 -8.83 -13.10
C GLY A 41 13.78 -8.72 -14.18
N TYR A 42 12.63 -9.39 -14.00
CA TYR A 42 11.52 -9.33 -14.95
C TYR A 42 10.93 -7.92 -15.06
N TYR A 43 10.67 -7.25 -13.93
CA TYR A 43 10.18 -5.87 -13.94
C TYR A 43 11.21 -4.88 -14.49
N ALA A 44 12.50 -5.06 -14.14
CA ALA A 44 13.58 -4.22 -14.64
C ALA A 44 13.70 -4.31 -16.17
N ILE A 45 13.67 -5.54 -16.73
CA ILE A 45 13.74 -5.75 -18.17
C ILE A 45 12.54 -5.13 -18.87
N GLN A 46 11.31 -5.38 -18.39
CA GLN A 46 10.11 -4.80 -19.00
C GLN A 46 10.12 -3.26 -18.96
N ALA A 47 10.52 -2.67 -17.84
CA ALA A 47 10.65 -1.22 -17.72
C ALA A 47 11.74 -0.66 -18.63
N ARG A 48 12.83 -1.40 -18.84
CA ARG A 48 13.90 -1.03 -19.77
C ARG A 48 13.41 -1.06 -21.22
N TRP A 49 12.61 -2.05 -21.61
CA TRP A 49 11.97 -2.08 -22.92
C TRP A 49 11.07 -0.87 -23.15
N ILE A 50 10.24 -0.51 -22.17
CA ILE A 50 9.38 0.69 -22.24
C ILE A 50 10.24 1.94 -22.46
N TRP A 51 11.36 2.04 -21.74
CA TRP A 51 12.30 3.16 -21.85
C TRP A 51 13.01 3.24 -23.20
N GLU A 52 13.51 2.11 -23.73
CA GLU A 52 14.26 2.05 -25.00
C GLU A 52 13.36 2.20 -26.24
N THR A 53 12.16 1.60 -26.21
CA THR A 53 11.23 1.61 -27.37
C THR A 53 10.23 2.76 -27.35
N GLY A 54 10.01 3.37 -26.18
CA GLY A 54 8.95 4.36 -25.97
C GLY A 54 7.53 3.76 -26.00
N ASP A 55 7.38 2.43 -26.03
CA ASP A 55 6.08 1.77 -26.04
C ASP A 55 5.56 1.50 -24.62
N TRP A 56 4.79 2.45 -24.09
CA TRP A 56 4.17 2.35 -22.76
C TRP A 56 3.00 1.37 -22.70
N LEU A 57 2.52 0.86 -23.83
CA LEU A 57 1.34 -0.01 -23.87
C LEU A 57 1.71 -1.48 -23.61
N THR A 58 2.91 -1.88 -24.01
CA THR A 58 3.24 -3.31 -24.13
C THR A 58 4.34 -3.71 -23.15
N PRO A 59 4.03 -4.54 -22.14
CA PRO A 59 5.07 -5.18 -21.36
C PRO A 59 5.71 -6.28 -22.22
N GLN A 60 6.83 -5.95 -22.87
CA GLN A 60 7.58 -6.89 -23.68
C GLN A 60 8.62 -7.63 -22.83
N PHE A 61 8.72 -8.93 -23.05
CA PHE A 61 9.81 -9.75 -22.54
C PHE A 61 10.51 -10.41 -23.73
N TRP A 62 11.75 -10.00 -23.99
CA TRP A 62 12.56 -10.48 -25.13
C TRP A 62 11.83 -10.37 -26.49
N GLY A 63 11.15 -9.24 -26.72
CA GLY A 63 10.41 -8.98 -27.96
C GLY A 63 9.05 -9.68 -28.08
N THR A 64 8.63 -10.46 -27.08
CA THR A 64 7.29 -11.05 -27.02
C THR A 64 6.39 -10.26 -26.06
N PRO A 65 5.15 -9.89 -26.44
CA PRO A 65 4.22 -9.23 -25.53
C PRO A 65 3.69 -10.26 -24.51
N ILE A 66 3.83 -9.98 -23.21
CA ILE A 66 3.36 -10.87 -22.15
C ILE A 66 2.44 -10.11 -21.19
N TYR A 67 1.14 -10.45 -21.15
CA TYR A 67 0.14 -9.79 -20.30
C TYR A 67 -0.17 -10.59 -19.03
N ASP A 68 0.88 -11.14 -18.41
CA ASP A 68 0.79 -11.97 -17.21
C ASP A 68 0.48 -11.16 -15.93
N ARG A 69 0.80 -9.84 -15.95
CA ARG A 69 0.64 -8.91 -14.84
C ARG A 69 0.26 -7.53 -15.39
N THR A 70 -0.30 -6.70 -14.54
CA THR A 70 -0.62 -5.31 -14.87
C THR A 70 0.65 -4.45 -14.93
N ILE A 71 0.61 -3.33 -15.67
CA ILE A 71 1.80 -2.57 -16.07
C ILE A 71 2.26 -1.49 -15.07
N GLY A 72 1.52 -1.30 -13.97
CA GLY A 72 1.66 -0.11 -13.12
C GLY A 72 3.04 0.05 -12.48
N ILE A 73 3.67 -1.05 -12.05
CA ILE A 73 5.02 -0.97 -11.46
C ILE A 73 6.09 -0.73 -12.53
N GLN A 74 5.93 -1.32 -13.72
CA GLN A 74 6.85 -1.13 -14.85
C GLN A 74 6.84 0.32 -15.32
N TRP A 75 5.67 0.98 -15.34
CA TRP A 75 5.58 2.42 -15.63
C TRP A 75 6.33 3.27 -14.60
N ALA A 76 6.17 2.97 -13.32
CA ALA A 76 6.87 3.70 -12.26
C ALA A 76 8.41 3.52 -12.37
N ILE A 77 8.88 2.32 -12.70
CA ILE A 77 10.31 2.05 -12.91
C ILE A 77 10.81 2.72 -14.19
N ALA A 78 10.05 2.68 -15.29
CA ALA A 78 10.43 3.35 -16.54
C ALA A 78 10.54 4.87 -16.37
N LEU A 79 9.66 5.49 -15.58
CA LEU A 79 9.79 6.90 -15.19
C LEU A 79 11.05 7.15 -14.37
N ALA A 80 11.41 6.26 -13.45
CA ALA A 80 12.67 6.37 -12.70
C ALA A 80 13.90 6.23 -13.61
N TYR A 81 13.85 5.37 -14.63
CA TYR A 81 14.90 5.28 -15.66
C TYR A 81 15.05 6.56 -16.47
N HIS A 82 13.97 7.26 -16.80
CA HIS A 82 14.06 8.57 -17.46
C HIS A 82 14.75 9.64 -16.61
N LEU A 83 14.60 9.59 -15.27
CA LEU A 83 15.13 10.61 -14.37
C LEU A 83 16.59 10.32 -13.95
N PHE A 84 16.93 9.07 -13.69
CA PHE A 84 18.20 8.68 -13.06
C PHE A 84 19.06 7.74 -13.93
N GLY A 85 18.57 7.33 -15.10
CA GLY A 85 19.23 6.37 -15.98
C GLY A 85 19.05 4.91 -15.54
N SER A 86 19.59 3.99 -16.33
CA SER A 86 19.46 2.54 -16.14
C SER A 86 20.44 2.00 -15.08
N ASN A 87 20.11 2.20 -13.80
CA ASN A 87 20.86 1.69 -12.65
C ASN A 87 19.95 0.86 -11.74
N GLU A 88 20.53 0.01 -10.88
CA GLU A 88 19.81 -0.79 -9.88
C GLU A 88 19.04 0.09 -8.90
N PHE A 89 19.61 1.24 -8.52
CA PHE A 89 18.93 2.26 -7.73
C PHE A 89 17.59 2.68 -8.34
N SER A 90 17.59 3.00 -9.64
CA SER A 90 16.42 3.49 -10.35
C SER A 90 15.30 2.46 -10.37
N VAL A 91 15.65 1.16 -10.43
CA VAL A 91 14.69 0.04 -10.37
C VAL A 91 14.01 -0.05 -9.01
N ARG A 92 14.79 0.14 -7.94
CA ARG A 92 14.31 -0.01 -6.55
C ARG A 92 13.63 1.24 -6.01
N LEU A 93 13.94 2.40 -6.57
CA LEU A 93 13.44 3.71 -6.12
C LEU A 93 11.91 3.79 -5.96
N PRO A 94 11.08 3.30 -6.89
CA PRO A 94 9.62 3.26 -6.70
C PRO A 94 9.20 2.42 -5.47
N SER A 95 9.84 1.26 -5.25
CA SER A 95 9.58 0.40 -4.08
C SER A 95 9.99 1.09 -2.78
N THR A 96 11.17 1.70 -2.75
CA THR A 96 11.68 2.44 -1.59
C THR A 96 10.77 3.61 -1.22
N ILE A 97 10.30 4.39 -2.20
CA ILE A 97 9.35 5.49 -1.99
C ILE A 97 8.02 4.95 -1.44
N ALA A 98 7.50 3.85 -2.00
CA ALA A 98 6.29 3.22 -1.51
C ALA A 98 6.43 2.71 -0.07
N CYS A 99 7.58 2.13 0.28
CA CYS A 99 7.87 1.73 1.65
C CYS A 99 7.89 2.93 2.61
N MET A 100 8.53 4.03 2.22
CA MET A 100 8.56 5.25 3.02
C MET A 100 7.16 5.86 3.19
N ALA A 101 6.37 5.93 2.11
CA ALA A 101 5.00 6.41 2.16
C ALA A 101 4.13 5.57 3.10
N SER A 102 4.26 4.24 3.04
CA SER A 102 3.53 3.31 3.91
C SER A 102 3.86 3.49 5.39
N VAL A 103 5.13 3.76 5.74
CA VAL A 103 5.51 4.03 7.14
C VAL A 103 4.85 5.31 7.65
N LEU A 104 4.85 6.37 6.83
CA LEU A 104 4.19 7.64 7.17
C LEU A 104 2.67 7.50 7.25
N LEU A 105 2.06 6.76 6.33
CA LEU A 105 0.61 6.50 6.35
C LEU A 105 0.20 5.66 7.56
N THR A 106 0.99 4.65 7.93
CA THR A 106 0.79 3.88 9.16
C THR A 106 0.80 4.78 10.39
N TYR A 107 1.70 5.76 10.45
CA TYR A 107 1.73 6.75 11.51
C TYR A 107 0.46 7.61 11.53
N GLU A 108 0.03 8.15 10.39
CA GLU A 108 -1.19 8.98 10.33
C GLU A 108 -2.46 8.20 10.68
N ILE A 109 -2.59 6.96 10.20
CA ILE A 109 -3.68 6.05 10.57
C ILE A 109 -3.65 5.77 12.07
N GLY A 110 -2.47 5.49 12.63
CA GLY A 110 -2.28 5.25 14.05
C GLY A 110 -2.68 6.45 14.93
N ILE A 111 -2.48 7.68 14.46
CA ILE A 111 -2.93 8.89 15.16
C ILE A 111 -4.47 8.98 15.18
N ILE A 112 -5.14 8.56 14.11
CA ILE A 112 -6.60 8.61 14.03
C ILE A 112 -7.23 7.56 14.94
N LEU A 113 -6.64 6.36 14.98
CA LEU A 113 -7.19 5.22 15.72
C LEU A 113 -6.78 5.20 17.20
N PHE A 114 -5.60 5.73 17.52
CA PHE A 114 -4.99 5.64 18.85
C PHE A 114 -4.36 6.98 19.27
N ASN A 115 -3.20 6.92 19.91
CA ASN A 115 -2.46 8.07 20.41
C ASN A 115 -1.16 8.26 19.61
N ARG A 116 -0.64 9.49 19.62
CA ARG A 116 0.62 9.89 18.95
C ARG A 116 1.80 8.96 19.24
N GLN A 117 1.94 8.52 20.50
CA GLN A 117 3.04 7.64 20.93
C GLN A 117 2.89 6.23 20.36
N ILE A 118 1.68 5.67 20.41
CA ILE A 118 1.38 4.33 19.88
C ILE A 118 1.54 4.32 18.37
N ALA A 119 1.09 5.39 17.70
CA ALA A 119 1.25 5.57 16.26
C ALA A 119 2.73 5.59 15.84
N TRP A 120 3.56 6.33 16.58
CA TRP A 120 5.00 6.40 16.30
C TRP A 120 5.68 5.05 16.50
N LEU A 121 5.35 4.35 17.59
CA LEU A 121 5.86 3.00 17.84
C LEU A 121 5.43 2.01 16.73
N GLY A 122 4.17 2.05 16.30
CA GLY A 122 3.69 1.19 15.21
C GLY A 122 4.43 1.42 13.89
N ALA A 123 4.66 2.69 13.53
CA ALA A 123 5.43 3.05 12.34
C ALA A 123 6.91 2.64 12.46
N ALA A 124 7.52 2.81 13.64
CA ALA A 124 8.88 2.38 13.90
C ALA A 124 9.02 0.85 13.84
N ILE A 125 8.05 0.11 14.38
CA ILE A 125 8.01 -1.36 14.29
C ILE A 125 7.98 -1.79 12.83
N LEU A 126 7.07 -1.23 12.01
CA LEU A 126 6.98 -1.55 10.59
C LEU A 126 8.31 -1.30 9.87
N MET A 127 8.95 -0.16 10.14
CA MET A 127 10.25 0.18 9.56
C MET A 127 11.36 -0.82 9.95
N LEU A 128 11.31 -1.35 11.17
CA LEU A 128 12.30 -2.29 11.69
C LEU A 128 11.98 -3.76 11.40
N MET A 129 10.85 -4.06 10.77
CA MET A 129 10.53 -5.43 10.37
C MET A 129 11.48 -5.88 9.26
N GLY A 130 12.18 -7.00 9.46
CA GLY A 130 13.16 -7.52 8.49
C GLY A 130 12.54 -7.76 7.11
N LEU A 131 11.31 -8.25 7.04
CA LEU A 131 10.56 -8.39 5.79
C LEU A 131 10.36 -7.04 5.08
N TRP A 132 10.00 -6.00 5.83
CA TRP A 132 9.74 -4.68 5.26
C TRP A 132 11.00 -4.02 4.72
N VAL A 133 12.10 -4.16 5.46
CA VAL A 133 13.43 -3.74 5.00
C VAL A 133 13.83 -4.52 3.75
N SER A 134 13.64 -5.83 3.73
CA SER A 134 13.93 -6.66 2.55
C SER A 134 13.14 -6.19 1.32
N GLU A 135 11.82 -6.02 1.46
CA GLU A 135 10.94 -5.61 0.36
C GLU A 135 11.25 -4.18 -0.15
N ALA A 136 11.79 -3.30 0.70
CA ALA A 136 12.22 -1.97 0.26
C ALA A 136 13.48 -1.98 -0.61
N HIS A 137 14.30 -3.03 -0.49
CA HIS A 137 15.52 -3.23 -1.27
C HIS A 137 15.30 -4.14 -2.49
N THR A 138 14.11 -4.68 -2.67
CA THR A 138 13.72 -5.46 -3.84
C THR A 138 12.65 -4.71 -4.62
N ALA A 139 12.80 -4.59 -5.93
CA ALA A 139 11.75 -4.00 -6.75
C ALA A 139 10.60 -4.97 -6.96
N GLN A 140 9.62 -4.92 -6.04
CA GLN A 140 8.42 -5.74 -6.09
C GLN A 140 7.16 -4.88 -6.12
N GLN A 141 6.14 -5.36 -6.82
CA GLN A 141 4.81 -4.72 -6.90
C GLN A 141 4.08 -4.66 -5.54
N ASN A 142 4.49 -5.46 -4.55
CA ASN A 142 3.81 -5.60 -3.26
C ASN A 142 3.85 -4.30 -2.45
N THR A 143 5.01 -3.67 -2.37
CA THR A 143 5.24 -2.45 -1.58
C THR A 143 4.40 -1.28 -2.10
N ALA A 144 4.36 -1.12 -3.43
CA ALA A 144 3.53 -0.14 -4.10
C ALA A 144 2.03 -0.39 -3.82
N LEU A 145 1.57 -1.64 -3.85
CA LEU A 145 0.19 -1.98 -3.53
C LEU A 145 -0.16 -1.59 -2.09
N VAL A 146 0.68 -1.98 -1.12
CA VAL A 146 0.46 -1.67 0.31
C VAL A 146 0.39 -0.15 0.54
N ALA A 147 1.25 0.63 -0.11
CA ALA A 147 1.22 2.08 0.01
C ALA A 147 -0.10 2.68 -0.48
N ILE A 148 -0.59 2.24 -1.65
CA ILE A 148 -1.88 2.69 -2.21
C ILE A 148 -3.06 2.24 -1.33
N GLU A 149 -2.99 1.04 -0.77
CA GLU A 149 -4.02 0.53 0.15
C GLU A 149 -4.08 1.34 1.44
N LEU A 150 -2.93 1.60 2.08
CA LEU A 150 -2.85 2.44 3.27
C LEU A 150 -3.35 3.86 2.98
N LEU A 151 -3.05 4.41 1.81
CA LEU A 151 -3.55 5.73 1.39
C LEU A 151 -5.07 5.73 1.24
N GLY A 152 -5.64 4.67 0.68
CA GLY A 152 -7.09 4.48 0.59
C GLY A 152 -7.75 4.36 1.97
N ILE A 153 -7.17 3.57 2.88
CA ILE A 153 -7.66 3.42 4.26
C ILE A 153 -7.60 4.75 5.00
N TRP A 154 -6.47 5.46 4.90
CA TRP A 154 -6.28 6.76 5.53
C TRP A 154 -7.33 7.77 5.04
N ALA A 155 -7.57 7.85 3.73
CA ALA A 155 -8.59 8.74 3.17
C ALA A 155 -10.00 8.41 3.67
N LEU A 156 -10.36 7.13 3.75
CA LEU A 156 -11.66 6.70 4.29
C LEU A 156 -11.81 7.02 5.78
N LEU A 157 -10.73 6.86 6.56
CA LEU A 157 -10.73 7.25 7.98
C LEU A 157 -10.90 8.76 8.16
N GLN A 158 -10.31 9.59 7.29
CA GLN A 158 -10.50 11.04 7.34
C GLN A 158 -11.95 11.45 7.07
N ILE A 159 -12.64 10.75 6.16
CA ILE A 159 -14.08 10.96 5.92
C ILE A 159 -14.88 10.61 7.18
N ALA A 160 -14.54 9.50 7.84
CA ALA A 160 -15.23 9.04 9.05
C ALA A 160 -14.99 9.96 10.26
N ASP A 161 -13.79 10.51 10.43
CA ASP A 161 -13.42 11.43 11.52
C ASP A 161 -14.11 12.80 11.34
N THR A 162 -14.26 13.27 10.10
CA THR A 162 -14.89 14.57 9.78
C THR A 162 -16.37 14.62 10.18
N GLN A 163 -17.07 13.49 10.24
CA GLN A 163 -18.51 13.43 10.54
C GLN A 163 -18.83 13.08 12.01
N SER A 164 -17.83 12.78 12.85
CA SER A 164 -18.04 12.48 14.28
C SER A 164 -16.94 13.13 15.14
N PRO A 165 -17.03 14.45 15.42
CA PRO A 165 -15.98 15.19 16.12
C PRO A 165 -15.79 14.84 17.60
N SER A 166 -16.64 14.00 18.20
CA SER A 166 -16.68 13.78 19.66
C SER A 166 -15.60 12.84 20.22
N LEU A 167 -14.84 12.10 19.40
CA LEU A 167 -13.90 11.07 19.89
C LEU A 167 -12.40 11.37 19.64
N SER A 168 -12.07 12.44 18.92
CA SER A 168 -10.71 12.71 18.42
C SER A 168 -9.99 13.74 19.29
N SER A 169 -9.45 13.30 20.42
CA SER A 169 -8.65 14.11 21.35
C SER A 169 -7.19 14.24 20.86
N SER A 170 -6.96 14.76 19.66
CA SER A 170 -5.60 15.11 19.22
C SER A 170 -5.52 16.48 18.55
N PRO A 171 -4.60 17.37 18.98
CA PRO A 171 -4.49 18.72 18.44
C PRO A 171 -3.81 18.63 17.07
N ARG A 172 -4.57 18.87 15.99
CA ARG A 172 -4.08 18.78 14.61
C ARG A 172 -3.85 20.17 14.00
N LEU A 173 -2.66 20.38 13.43
CA LEU A 173 -2.29 21.52 12.56
C LEU A 173 -3.05 21.56 11.22
N LEU A 174 -3.76 20.48 10.87
CA LEU A 174 -4.71 20.45 9.75
C LEU A 174 -6.12 20.94 10.14
N ALA A 175 -6.29 21.47 11.36
CA ALA A 175 -7.48 22.22 11.77
C ALA A 175 -7.57 23.62 11.13
N SER A 176 -6.54 24.05 10.39
CA SER A 176 -6.51 25.35 9.70
C SER A 176 -7.22 25.34 8.33
N LEU A 177 -7.58 24.18 7.78
CA LEU A 177 -8.37 24.12 6.56
C LEU A 177 -9.86 24.19 6.91
N PRO A 178 -10.64 25.11 6.29
CA PRO A 178 -12.08 25.19 6.52
C PRO A 178 -12.73 23.85 6.18
N ARG A 179 -13.16 23.11 7.21
CA ARG A 179 -13.84 21.80 7.16
C ARG A 179 -15.20 21.95 6.48
N SER A 180 -15.15 22.14 5.17
CA SER A 180 -16.30 22.27 4.29
C SER A 180 -16.60 20.91 3.65
N ILE A 181 -17.86 20.73 3.26
CA ILE A 181 -18.36 19.56 2.52
C ILE A 181 -17.44 19.20 1.33
N LYS A 182 -16.77 20.18 0.71
CA LYS A 182 -15.81 19.99 -0.39
C LYS A 182 -14.63 19.08 -0.02
N ILE A 183 -14.14 19.12 1.22
CA ILE A 183 -13.00 18.30 1.66
C ILE A 183 -13.36 16.81 1.70
N ASN A 184 -14.60 16.46 2.09
CA ASN A 184 -15.07 15.07 2.09
C ASN A 184 -15.12 14.48 0.68
N TRP A 185 -15.43 15.30 -0.33
CA TRP A 185 -15.43 14.87 -1.72
C TRP A 185 -14.03 14.58 -2.24
N VAL A 186 -13.03 15.40 -1.86
CA VAL A 186 -11.62 15.18 -2.23
C VAL A 186 -11.10 13.89 -1.61
N TRP A 187 -11.37 13.64 -0.32
CA TRP A 187 -10.99 12.38 0.32
C TRP A 187 -11.72 11.18 -0.27
N GLY A 188 -13.00 11.34 -0.63
CA GLY A 188 -13.78 10.31 -1.33
C GLY A 188 -13.17 9.99 -2.68
N LEU A 189 -12.81 11.01 -3.47
CA LEU A 189 -12.17 10.86 -4.77
C LEU A 189 -10.84 10.13 -4.62
N LEU A 190 -10.00 10.55 -3.67
CA LEU A 190 -8.72 9.91 -3.39
C LEU A 190 -8.90 8.43 -3.00
N ALA A 191 -9.86 8.12 -2.11
CA ALA A 191 -10.17 6.76 -1.72
C ALA A 191 -10.64 5.89 -2.90
N GLY A 192 -11.50 6.42 -3.78
CA GLY A 192 -11.94 5.73 -4.99
C GLY A 192 -10.81 5.51 -5.99
N ALA A 193 -9.98 6.53 -6.22
CA ALA A 193 -8.86 6.47 -7.17
C ALA A 193 -7.85 5.37 -6.81
N THR A 194 -7.61 5.15 -5.51
CA THR A 194 -6.74 4.07 -5.04
C THR A 194 -7.21 2.67 -5.46
N VAL A 195 -8.51 2.47 -5.72
CA VAL A 195 -9.02 1.17 -6.20
C VAL A 195 -8.51 0.90 -7.61
N GLY A 196 -8.64 1.89 -8.49
CA GLY A 196 -8.21 1.75 -9.87
C GLY A 196 -6.69 1.71 -10.03
N TRP A 197 -5.96 2.57 -9.31
CA TRP A 197 -4.49 2.52 -9.30
C TRP A 197 -3.95 1.23 -8.67
N GLY A 198 -4.58 0.73 -7.61
CA GLY A 198 -4.21 -0.56 -7.02
C GLY A 198 -4.44 -1.72 -7.99
N PHE A 199 -5.49 -1.66 -8.81
CA PHE A 199 -5.71 -2.62 -9.88
C PHE A 199 -4.62 -2.55 -10.97
N LEU A 200 -4.16 -1.36 -11.34
CA LEU A 200 -3.04 -1.19 -12.28
C LEU A 200 -1.72 -1.78 -11.74
N LEU A 201 -1.53 -1.81 -10.42
CA LEU A 201 -0.34 -2.39 -9.81
C LEU A 201 -0.40 -3.91 -9.73
N LYS A 202 -1.46 -4.47 -9.15
CA LYS A 202 -1.54 -5.91 -8.81
C LYS A 202 -2.91 -6.52 -9.08
N GLY A 203 -3.61 -6.01 -10.10
CA GLY A 203 -4.90 -6.51 -10.56
C GLY A 203 -5.94 -6.65 -9.44
N PHE A 204 -6.55 -7.82 -9.35
CA PHE A 204 -7.69 -8.08 -8.46
C PHE A 204 -7.34 -8.13 -6.96
N MET A 205 -6.05 -8.17 -6.59
CA MET A 205 -5.66 -8.29 -5.17
C MET A 205 -6.08 -7.08 -4.33
N ILE A 206 -6.26 -5.90 -4.95
CA ILE A 206 -6.69 -4.66 -4.28
C ILE A 206 -8.06 -4.80 -3.57
N PHE A 207 -8.91 -5.73 -4.03
CA PHE A 207 -10.21 -5.94 -3.42
C PHE A 207 -10.12 -6.70 -2.09
N VAL A 208 -9.08 -7.52 -1.89
CA VAL A 208 -8.99 -8.38 -0.70
C VAL A 208 -8.91 -7.57 0.59
N PRO A 209 -7.97 -6.60 0.76
CA PRO A 209 -7.88 -5.83 2.00
C PRO A 209 -9.03 -4.84 2.16
N LYS A 210 -9.54 -4.30 1.04
CA LYS A 210 -10.68 -3.37 1.07
C LYS A 210 -11.94 -4.09 1.53
N LEU A 211 -12.25 -5.27 0.99
CA LEU A 211 -13.40 -6.05 1.43
C LEU A 211 -13.21 -6.60 2.85
N SER A 212 -12.04 -7.17 3.15
CA SER A 212 -11.78 -7.80 4.46
C SER A 212 -11.72 -6.81 5.62
N LEU A 213 -11.28 -5.56 5.39
CA LEU A 213 -11.16 -4.55 6.44
C LEU A 213 -12.35 -3.59 6.49
N LEU A 214 -12.83 -3.11 5.34
CA LEU A 214 -13.90 -2.10 5.32
C LEU A 214 -15.26 -2.71 5.64
N LEU A 215 -15.54 -3.94 5.20
CA LEU A 215 -16.85 -4.54 5.47
C LEU A 215 -17.05 -4.77 6.98
N PRO A 216 -16.13 -5.39 7.74
CA PRO A 216 -16.34 -5.57 9.17
C PRO A 216 -16.41 -4.24 9.93
N TYR A 217 -15.55 -3.27 9.59
CA TYR A 217 -15.57 -1.95 10.23
C TYR A 217 -16.88 -1.18 9.94
N ALA A 218 -17.37 -1.24 8.70
CA ALA A 218 -18.61 -0.57 8.30
C ALA A 218 -19.87 -1.25 8.89
N ILE A 219 -19.84 -2.58 9.05
CA ILE A 219 -20.92 -3.37 9.66
C ILE A 219 -20.96 -3.12 11.17
N ASP A 220 -19.83 -3.28 11.87
CA ASP A 220 -19.72 -3.16 13.32
C ASP A 220 -20.14 -1.77 13.84
N ARG A 221 -19.82 -0.72 13.08
CA ARG A 221 -20.18 0.67 13.43
C ARG A 221 -21.49 1.17 12.81
N GLN A 222 -22.22 0.33 12.06
CA GLN A 222 -23.37 0.71 11.22
C GLN A 222 -23.10 1.92 10.29
N ARG A 223 -21.84 2.12 9.88
CA ARG A 223 -21.39 3.25 9.05
C ARG A 223 -21.45 2.96 7.54
N TYR A 224 -21.98 1.80 7.13
CA TYR A 224 -22.08 1.40 5.71
C TYR A 224 -22.79 2.44 4.83
N ARG A 225 -23.81 3.12 5.38
CA ARG A 225 -24.54 4.17 4.65
C ARG A 225 -23.64 5.35 4.27
N LEU A 226 -22.68 5.72 5.13
CA LEU A 226 -21.76 6.85 4.90
C LEU A 226 -20.82 6.59 3.72
N PHE A 227 -20.33 5.36 3.58
CA PHE A 227 -19.44 5.01 2.47
C PHE A 227 -20.21 4.90 1.15
N LEU A 228 -21.43 4.38 1.18
CA LEU A 228 -22.26 4.17 -0.02
C LEU A 228 -22.97 5.44 -0.51
N THR A 229 -23.12 6.48 0.31
CA THR A 229 -23.77 7.75 -0.11
C THR A 229 -22.80 8.83 -0.58
N ASN A 230 -21.48 8.64 -0.43
CA ASN A 230 -20.50 9.64 -0.83
C ASN A 230 -20.24 9.58 -2.35
N PRO A 231 -20.67 10.57 -3.15
CA PRO A 231 -20.54 10.52 -4.61
C PRO A 231 -19.07 10.64 -5.05
N GLY A 232 -18.23 11.28 -4.23
CA GLY A 232 -16.79 11.39 -4.47
C GLY A 232 -16.09 10.04 -4.58
N ILE A 233 -16.54 9.01 -3.86
CA ILE A 233 -15.94 7.66 -3.95
C ILE A 233 -16.20 7.05 -5.34
N TYR A 234 -17.43 7.17 -5.84
CA TYR A 234 -17.79 6.69 -7.16
C TYR A 234 -17.06 7.45 -8.27
N LEU A 235 -16.96 8.77 -8.15
CA LEU A 235 -16.22 9.60 -9.10
C LEU A 235 -14.72 9.25 -9.08
N GLY A 236 -14.15 9.07 -7.89
CA GLY A 236 -12.78 8.59 -7.71
C GLY A 236 -12.55 7.21 -8.32
N LEU A 237 -13.50 6.28 -8.16
CA LEU A 237 -13.44 4.95 -8.75
C LEU A 237 -13.43 5.02 -10.28
N ILE A 238 -14.30 5.84 -10.88
CA ILE A 238 -14.32 6.08 -12.33
C ILE A 238 -12.96 6.63 -12.78
N LEU A 239 -12.47 7.70 -12.14
CA LEU A 239 -11.18 8.30 -12.48
C LEU A 239 -10.01 7.32 -12.31
N GLY A 240 -10.03 6.47 -11.28
CA GLY A 240 -8.99 5.48 -11.05
C GLY A 240 -8.99 4.36 -12.09
N ILE A 241 -10.15 3.97 -12.60
CA ILE A 241 -10.29 2.92 -13.63
C ILE A 241 -9.87 3.44 -15.00
N VAL A 242 -10.00 4.74 -15.29
CA VAL A 242 -9.67 5.32 -16.60
C VAL A 242 -8.27 4.93 -17.09
N PRO A 243 -7.17 5.07 -16.33
CA PRO A 243 -5.84 4.65 -16.77
C PRO A 243 -5.76 3.16 -17.13
N THR A 244 -6.37 2.31 -16.30
CA THR A 244 -6.42 0.86 -16.53
C THR A 244 -7.24 0.50 -17.77
N GLY A 245 -8.40 1.13 -17.93
CA GLY A 245 -9.29 0.92 -19.07
C GLY A 245 -8.65 1.39 -20.36
N LEU A 246 -8.04 2.58 -20.37
CA LEU A 246 -7.30 3.10 -21.52
C LEU A 246 -6.14 2.20 -21.90
N TRP A 247 -5.36 1.73 -20.92
CA TRP A 247 -4.28 0.79 -21.17
C TRP A 247 -4.80 -0.51 -21.81
N LEU A 248 -5.87 -1.11 -21.27
CA LEU A 248 -6.45 -2.33 -21.82
C LEU A 248 -7.01 -2.13 -23.24
N ILE A 249 -7.74 -1.04 -23.48
CA ILE A 249 -8.35 -0.74 -24.78
C ILE A 249 -7.26 -0.54 -25.84
N LEU A 250 -6.26 0.30 -25.55
CA LEU A 250 -5.16 0.59 -26.48
C LEU A 250 -4.28 -0.64 -26.73
N SER A 251 -4.08 -1.48 -25.70
CA SER A 251 -3.36 -2.74 -25.85
C SER A 251 -4.11 -3.74 -26.74
N CYS A 252 -5.44 -3.81 -26.61
CA CYS A 252 -6.29 -4.65 -27.47
C CYS A 252 -6.30 -4.18 -28.93
N ASP A 253 -6.31 -2.86 -29.16
CA ASP A 253 -6.29 -2.26 -30.50
C ASP A 253 -4.96 -2.53 -31.22
N LYS A 254 -3.83 -2.31 -30.54
CA LYS A 254 -2.49 -2.46 -31.11
C LYS A 254 -2.10 -3.91 -31.43
N TYR A 255 -2.56 -4.89 -30.65
CA TYR A 255 -2.22 -6.31 -30.81
C TYR A 255 -3.37 -7.16 -31.35
N GLY A 256 -4.46 -6.52 -31.80
CA GLY A 256 -5.48 -7.15 -32.64
C GLY A 256 -6.24 -8.30 -32.00
N GLY A 257 -6.59 -8.23 -30.70
CA GLY A 257 -7.39 -9.28 -30.07
C GLY A 257 -7.67 -9.12 -28.57
N THR A 258 -8.36 -10.12 -28.00
CA THR A 258 -8.72 -10.21 -26.57
C THR A 258 -7.58 -10.75 -25.68
N MET A 259 -6.36 -10.86 -26.21
CA MET A 259 -5.22 -11.49 -25.54
C MET A 259 -4.90 -10.86 -24.16
N PRO A 260 -4.81 -9.53 -23.99
CA PRO A 260 -4.55 -8.92 -22.68
C PRO A 260 -5.61 -9.28 -21.64
N VAL A 261 -6.88 -9.28 -22.05
CA VAL A 261 -8.02 -9.61 -21.19
C VAL A 261 -8.04 -11.10 -20.87
N ARG A 262 -7.81 -11.97 -21.87
CA ARG A 262 -7.82 -13.42 -21.70
C ARG A 262 -6.69 -13.89 -20.79
N GLU A 263 -5.50 -13.31 -20.90
CA GLU A 263 -4.37 -13.66 -20.04
C GLU A 263 -4.59 -13.19 -18.60
N LEU A 264 -5.01 -11.94 -18.38
CA LEU A 264 -5.28 -11.43 -17.02
C LEU A 264 -6.42 -12.18 -16.31
N PHE A 265 -7.54 -12.41 -16.98
CA PHE A 265 -8.69 -13.13 -16.40
C PHE A 265 -8.47 -14.64 -16.36
N GLY A 266 -7.82 -15.21 -17.36
CA GLY A 266 -7.43 -16.62 -17.38
C GLY A 266 -6.51 -16.92 -16.19
N LYS A 267 -5.57 -16.03 -15.91
CA LYS A 267 -4.72 -16.13 -14.73
C LYS A 267 -5.53 -16.14 -13.42
N LEU A 268 -6.47 -15.21 -13.24
CA LEU A 268 -7.34 -15.18 -12.06
C LEU A 268 -8.10 -16.50 -11.85
N LEU A 269 -8.61 -17.09 -12.92
CA LEU A 269 -9.47 -18.28 -12.87
C LEU A 269 -8.68 -19.59 -12.79
N PHE A 270 -7.52 -19.67 -13.44
CA PHE A 270 -6.79 -20.91 -13.63
C PHE A 270 -5.51 -21.01 -12.79
N LEU A 271 -4.95 -19.92 -12.23
CA LEU A 271 -3.76 -20.05 -11.37
C LEU A 271 -4.03 -20.86 -10.09
N SER A 272 -5.28 -20.85 -9.60
CA SER A 272 -5.67 -21.67 -8.45
C SER A 272 -5.61 -23.17 -8.74
N GLN A 273 -5.57 -23.59 -10.02
CA GLN A 273 -5.59 -25.00 -10.40
C GLN A 273 -4.18 -25.59 -10.52
N THR A 274 -3.16 -24.78 -10.83
CA THR A 274 -1.78 -25.23 -10.99
C THR A 274 -1.01 -25.08 -9.67
N ASN A 275 -0.90 -26.18 -8.92
CA ASN A 275 -0.18 -26.30 -7.63
C ASN A 275 1.35 -26.32 -7.79
N THR A 276 1.96 -25.39 -8.54
CA THR A 276 3.41 -25.45 -8.78
C THR A 276 4.25 -25.12 -7.54
N TYR A 277 3.70 -24.39 -6.57
CA TYR A 277 4.34 -24.05 -5.29
C TYR A 277 3.31 -24.00 -4.18
N ASN A 278 2.71 -25.14 -3.80
CA ASN A 278 1.76 -25.18 -2.69
C ASN A 278 2.47 -25.63 -1.39
N PRO A 279 2.94 -24.71 -0.54
CA PRO A 279 3.50 -25.04 0.76
C PRO A 279 2.44 -25.48 1.80
N GLY A 280 1.17 -25.60 1.38
CA GLY A 280 0.05 -26.05 2.20
C GLY A 280 -0.78 -24.91 2.80
N PRO A 281 -2.00 -25.20 3.30
CA PRO A 281 -2.94 -24.19 3.80
C PRO A 281 -2.43 -23.43 5.05
N PHE A 282 -1.49 -24.02 5.79
CA PHE A 282 -0.90 -23.42 6.99
C PHE A 282 0.38 -22.64 6.74
N TYR A 283 0.83 -22.50 5.49
CA TYR A 283 2.07 -21.81 5.15
C TYR A 283 2.19 -20.42 5.79
N TYR A 284 1.16 -19.60 5.60
CA TYR A 284 1.15 -18.24 6.14
C TYR A 284 1.05 -18.21 7.67
N LEU A 285 0.53 -19.27 8.30
CA LEU A 285 0.36 -19.33 9.76
C LEU A 285 1.72 -19.38 10.48
N TRP A 286 2.73 -20.03 9.91
CA TRP A 286 4.08 -20.09 10.49
C TRP A 286 5.06 -19.11 9.83
N MET A 287 4.93 -18.85 8.51
CA MET A 287 5.86 -17.97 7.80
C MET A 287 5.68 -16.49 8.20
N MET A 288 4.45 -16.04 8.46
CA MET A 288 4.21 -14.65 8.88
C MET A 288 4.86 -14.34 10.24
N PRO A 289 4.67 -15.12 11.32
CA PRO A 289 5.35 -14.87 12.59
C PRO A 289 6.88 -14.87 12.50
N LEU A 290 7.46 -15.76 11.68
CA LEU A 290 8.92 -15.84 11.49
C LEU A 290 9.48 -14.58 10.83
N ASN A 291 8.84 -14.10 9.76
CA ASN A 291 9.27 -12.91 9.02
C ASN A 291 9.04 -11.60 9.80
N ILE A 292 8.17 -11.62 10.80
CA ILE A 292 7.84 -10.48 11.66
C ILE A 292 8.56 -10.57 13.02
N PHE A 293 9.37 -11.61 13.25
CA PHE A 293 10.13 -11.77 14.50
C PHE A 293 11.07 -10.57 14.75
N PRO A 294 11.16 -10.03 15.98
CA PRO A 294 10.56 -10.50 17.23
C PRO A 294 9.14 -9.97 17.51
N TRP A 295 8.62 -9.06 16.68
CA TRP A 295 7.38 -8.33 16.93
C TRP A 295 6.13 -9.21 16.98
N ALA A 296 6.16 -10.37 16.32
CA ALA A 296 5.08 -11.34 16.36
C ALA A 296 4.75 -11.82 17.80
N LEU A 297 5.77 -11.98 18.66
CA LEU A 297 5.58 -12.37 20.06
C LEU A 297 4.82 -11.28 20.84
N PHE A 298 5.24 -10.02 20.67
CA PHE A 298 4.59 -8.89 21.32
C PHE A 298 3.16 -8.68 20.83
N SER A 299 2.91 -8.90 19.53
CA SER A 299 1.57 -8.83 18.96
C SER A 299 0.62 -9.86 19.58
N ALA A 300 1.07 -11.11 19.75
CA ALA A 300 0.25 -12.17 20.35
C ALA A 300 -0.15 -11.82 21.80
N ILE A 301 0.80 -11.35 22.59
CA ILE A 301 0.56 -10.90 23.97
C ILE A 301 -0.41 -9.71 23.99
N GLY A 302 -0.21 -8.73 23.10
CA GLY A 302 -1.07 -7.56 22.98
C GLY A 302 -2.52 -7.92 22.64
N THR A 303 -2.74 -8.82 21.69
CA THR A 303 -4.09 -9.28 21.31
C THR A 303 -4.81 -9.94 22.49
N ILE A 304 -4.12 -10.78 23.26
CA ILE A 304 -4.71 -11.43 24.45
C ILE A 304 -5.15 -10.39 25.49
N VAL A 305 -4.34 -9.35 25.72
CA VAL A 305 -4.67 -8.29 26.68
C VAL A 305 -5.89 -7.47 26.20
N ILE A 306 -5.93 -7.10 24.93
CA ILE A 306 -7.06 -6.36 24.34
C ILE A 306 -8.34 -7.20 24.38
N TRP A 307 -8.25 -8.47 24.02
CA TRP A 307 -9.37 -9.41 24.05
C TRP A 307 -9.97 -9.54 25.45
N ARG A 308 -9.12 -9.70 26.48
CA ARG A 308 -9.56 -9.73 27.88
C ARG A 308 -10.24 -8.42 28.32
N LYS A 309 -9.75 -7.28 27.83
CA LYS A 309 -10.34 -5.98 28.14
C LYS A 309 -11.71 -5.80 27.47
N LEU A 310 -11.86 -6.23 26.22
CA LEU A 310 -13.13 -6.20 25.49
C LEU A 310 -14.19 -7.09 26.15
N LEU A 311 -13.82 -8.31 26.56
CA LEU A 311 -14.73 -9.19 27.29
C LEU A 311 -15.23 -8.54 28.59
N ARG A 312 -14.33 -7.93 29.38
CA ARG A 312 -14.69 -7.26 30.63
C ARG A 312 -15.65 -6.07 30.43
N LEU A 313 -15.51 -5.32 29.34
CA LEU A 313 -16.40 -4.20 29.03
C LEU A 313 -17.82 -4.67 28.71
N ASN A 314 -17.96 -5.77 27.97
CA ASN A 314 -19.28 -6.33 27.64
C ASN A 314 -20.01 -6.91 28.87
N TYR A 315 -19.29 -7.43 29.87
CA TYR A 315 -19.88 -7.89 31.14
C TYR A 315 -20.27 -6.75 32.10
N SER A 316 -19.77 -5.53 31.91
CA SER A 316 -20.13 -4.37 32.74
C SER A 316 -21.35 -3.59 32.24
N THR A 317 -21.85 -3.93 31.06
CA THR A 317 -23.02 -3.30 30.41
C THR A 317 -24.27 -4.18 30.44
N THR A 318 -24.23 -5.31 31.14
CA THR A 318 -25.36 -6.20 31.47
C THR A 318 -25.62 -6.15 32.96
#